data_AF-A0A7W9AXB4-F1
#
_entry.id   AF-A0A7W9AXB4-F1
#
_cell.length_a   1.000
_cell.length_b   1.000
_cell.length_c   1.000
_cell.angle_alpha   90.00
_cell.angle_beta   90.00
_cell.angle_gamma   90.00
#
_symmetry.space_group_name_H-M   'P 1'
#
loop_
_entity.id
_entity.type
_entity.pdbx_description
1 polymer ?
#
loop_
_entity_poly.entity_id
_entity_poly.type
_entity_poly.pdbx_seq_one_letter_code
_entity_poly.pdbx_strand_id
1 'polypeptide(L)'
;MMDLQKIFDEGFEAVKAYVDRSFETYDGRIEALEKRVAELLDRPEPISVKSALIDRENKLVLTFSNGETKELGNVVGDDGKPGADGLGFDDLSVEYDGEKTVTLKFVRGKQSKEFPLVLPVVIDRGVFSEGKTYEPGDGVTWAGSFWIAQESTTEKPDNAKGWRLAVKKGRDGKDGKIAPASPNQPIRVTIPKDGE
;
A
#
# COMPACT_ATOMS: atom_id res chain seq x y z
N MET A 1 -68.43 -64.59 -34.79
CA MET A 1 -68.49 -63.32 -34.03
C MET A 1 -67.65 -63.56 -32.80
N MET A 2 -66.45 -62.98 -32.70
CA MET A 2 -65.60 -63.18 -31.52
C MET A 2 -66.33 -62.59 -30.30
N ASP A 3 -66.32 -63.34 -29.21
CA ASP A 3 -66.91 -62.95 -27.92
C ASP A 3 -66.13 -61.76 -27.33
N LEU A 4 -66.83 -60.65 -27.12
CA LEU A 4 -66.26 -59.38 -26.67
C LEU A 4 -65.65 -59.50 -25.27
N GLN A 5 -66.18 -60.41 -24.44
CA GLN A 5 -65.65 -60.68 -23.10
C GLN A 5 -64.25 -61.28 -23.16
N LYS A 6 -64.02 -62.21 -24.09
CA LYS A 6 -62.72 -62.88 -24.28
C LYS A 6 -61.62 -61.90 -24.69
N ILE A 7 -61.95 -60.93 -25.57
CA ILE A 7 -61.00 -59.90 -26.02
C ILE A 7 -60.63 -58.97 -24.84
N PHE A 8 -61.60 -58.65 -23.97
CA PHE A 8 -61.35 -57.83 -22.78
C PHE A 8 -60.44 -58.55 -21.78
N ASP A 9 -60.71 -59.83 -21.50
CA ASP A 9 -59.91 -60.63 -20.56
C ASP A 9 -58.46 -60.84 -21.08
N GLU A 10 -58.29 -61.13 -22.38
CA GLU A 10 -56.98 -61.23 -23.02
C GLU A 10 -56.21 -59.90 -22.97
N GLY A 11 -56.90 -58.76 -23.18
CA GLY A 11 -56.32 -57.44 -23.07
C GLY A 11 -55.89 -57.08 -21.64
N PHE A 12 -56.72 -57.41 -20.65
CA PHE A 12 -56.41 -57.19 -19.23
C PHE A 12 -55.20 -58.00 -18.78
N GLU A 13 -55.12 -59.29 -19.15
CA GLU A 13 -53.96 -60.13 -18.84
C GLU A 13 -52.68 -59.65 -19.54
N ALA A 14 -52.79 -59.13 -20.77
CA ALA A 14 -51.65 -58.54 -21.46
C ALA A 14 -51.12 -57.28 -20.74
N VAL A 15 -52.01 -56.41 -20.26
CA VAL A 15 -51.62 -55.23 -19.47
C VAL A 15 -51.02 -55.65 -18.13
N LYS A 16 -51.65 -56.60 -17.44
CA LYS A 16 -51.15 -57.13 -16.16
C LYS A 16 -49.74 -57.72 -16.32
N ALA A 17 -49.53 -58.59 -17.31
CA ALA A 17 -48.22 -59.17 -17.58
C ALA A 17 -47.16 -58.12 -17.96
N TYR A 18 -47.54 -57.07 -18.69
CA TYR A 18 -46.65 -55.95 -19.00
C TYR A 18 -46.26 -55.16 -17.75
N VAL A 19 -47.25 -54.87 -16.89
CA VAL A 19 -47.05 -54.14 -15.63
C VAL A 19 -46.18 -54.96 -14.67
N ASP A 20 -46.47 -56.24 -14.47
CA ASP A 20 -45.71 -57.15 -13.61
C ASP A 20 -44.24 -57.22 -14.07
N ARG A 21 -43.99 -57.44 -15.37
CA ARG A 21 -42.63 -57.45 -15.94
C ARG A 21 -41.90 -56.12 -15.78
N SER A 22 -42.64 -55.01 -15.92
CA SER A 22 -42.06 -53.68 -15.75
C SER A 22 -41.64 -53.46 -14.30
N PHE A 23 -42.46 -53.85 -13.33
CA PHE A 23 -42.11 -53.77 -11.90
C PHE A 23 -40.93 -54.67 -11.55
N GLU A 24 -40.89 -55.93 -12.01
CA GLU A 24 -39.73 -56.81 -11.82
C GLU A 24 -38.42 -56.19 -12.35
N THR A 25 -38.50 -55.51 -13.51
CA THR A 25 -37.36 -54.80 -14.09
C THR A 25 -36.96 -53.60 -13.25
N TYR A 26 -37.92 -52.85 -12.70
CA TYR A 26 -37.64 -51.72 -11.82
C TYR A 26 -37.07 -52.16 -10.49
N ASP A 27 -37.60 -53.22 -9.88
CA ASP A 27 -37.12 -53.78 -8.62
C ASP A 27 -35.66 -54.22 -8.76
N GLY A 28 -35.32 -54.96 -9.82
CA GLY A 28 -33.92 -55.34 -10.07
C GLY A 28 -32.98 -54.15 -10.30
N ARG A 29 -33.48 -53.06 -10.91
CA ARG A 29 -32.70 -51.81 -11.06
C ARG A 29 -32.53 -51.08 -9.73
N ILE A 30 -33.55 -51.08 -8.88
CA ILE A 30 -33.51 -50.49 -7.54
C ILE A 30 -32.51 -51.26 -6.68
N GLU A 31 -32.59 -52.59 -6.63
CA GLU A 31 -31.63 -53.43 -5.89
C GLU A 31 -30.19 -53.18 -6.34
N ALA A 32 -29.95 -53.09 -7.65
CA ALA A 32 -28.63 -52.80 -8.19
C ALA A 32 -28.13 -51.38 -7.82
N LEU A 33 -29.03 -50.40 -7.78
CA LEU A 33 -28.71 -49.03 -7.35
C LEU A 33 -28.44 -48.97 -5.85
N GLU A 34 -29.26 -49.62 -5.03
CA GLU A 34 -29.09 -49.72 -3.58
C GLU A 34 -27.72 -50.33 -3.24
N LYS A 35 -27.34 -51.41 -3.94
CA LYS A 35 -26.01 -52.00 -3.79
C LYS A 35 -24.89 -51.02 -4.13
N ARG A 36 -24.99 -50.31 -5.25
CA ARG A 36 -23.98 -49.31 -5.66
C ARG A 36 -23.91 -48.12 -4.70
N VAL A 37 -25.04 -47.70 -4.15
CA VAL A 37 -25.11 -46.63 -3.15
C VAL A 37 -24.46 -47.09 -1.85
N ALA A 38 -24.74 -48.31 -1.39
CA ALA A 38 -24.09 -48.89 -0.22
C ALA A 38 -22.56 -48.95 -0.41
N GLU A 39 -22.09 -49.41 -1.57
CA GLU A 39 -20.66 -49.42 -1.91
C GLU A 39 -20.04 -48.01 -1.93
N LEU A 40 -20.76 -47.00 -2.39
CA LEU A 40 -20.26 -45.62 -2.41
C LEU A 40 -20.21 -44.99 -1.01
N LEU A 41 -21.20 -45.29 -0.17
CA LEU A 41 -21.29 -44.79 1.20
C LEU A 41 -20.24 -45.41 2.13
N ASP A 42 -19.80 -46.64 1.84
CA ASP A 42 -18.77 -47.33 2.63
C ASP A 42 -17.33 -46.92 2.26
N ARG A 43 -17.16 -46.14 1.17
CA ARG A 43 -15.82 -45.70 0.77
C ARG A 43 -15.28 -44.66 1.75
N PRO A 44 -14.05 -44.85 2.28
CA PRO A 44 -13.42 -43.84 3.10
C PRO A 44 -13.18 -42.56 2.31
N GLU A 45 -13.25 -41.41 2.98
CA GLU A 45 -12.97 -40.13 2.35
C GLU A 45 -11.54 -40.08 1.77
N PRO A 46 -11.34 -39.45 0.60
CA PRO A 46 -10.00 -39.26 0.05
C PRO A 46 -9.11 -38.46 1.00
N ILE A 47 -7.94 -39.01 1.33
CA ILE A 47 -6.95 -38.35 2.17
C ILE A 47 -6.01 -37.53 1.27
N SER A 48 -5.87 -36.24 1.57
CA SER A 48 -4.97 -35.33 0.87
C SER A 48 -3.79 -34.90 1.75
N VAL A 49 -2.72 -34.38 1.14
CA VAL A 49 -1.60 -33.79 1.89
C VAL A 49 -1.98 -32.37 2.30
N LYS A 50 -1.93 -32.08 3.60
CA LYS A 50 -2.23 -30.78 4.18
C LYS A 50 -0.98 -29.91 4.33
N SER A 51 0.15 -30.50 4.72
CA SER A 51 1.43 -29.81 4.85
C SER A 51 2.62 -30.75 4.74
N ALA A 52 3.78 -30.20 4.42
CA ALA A 52 5.07 -30.87 4.42
C ALA A 52 6.08 -30.04 5.19
N LEU A 53 6.93 -30.69 6.00
CA LEU A 53 8.04 -30.04 6.70
C LEU A 53 9.26 -30.96 6.74
N ILE A 54 10.43 -30.35 6.87
CA ILE A 54 11.68 -31.06 7.17
C ILE A 54 11.92 -30.89 8.67
N ASP A 55 12.07 -31.99 9.39
CA ASP A 55 12.32 -31.95 10.83
C ASP A 55 13.80 -31.70 11.16
N ARG A 56 14.13 -31.72 12.46
CA ARG A 56 15.51 -31.50 12.94
C ARG A 56 16.46 -32.67 12.67
N GLU A 57 15.92 -33.83 12.33
CA GLU A 57 16.67 -35.02 11.93
C GLU A 57 16.87 -35.07 10.39
N ASN A 58 16.50 -34.01 9.68
CA ASN A 58 16.53 -33.89 8.21
C ASN A 58 15.56 -34.84 7.48
N LYS A 59 14.49 -35.29 8.14
CA LYS A 59 13.47 -36.14 7.51
C LYS A 59 12.30 -35.31 7.01
N LEU A 60 11.77 -35.70 5.86
CA LEU A 60 10.53 -35.17 5.31
C LEU A 60 9.35 -35.78 6.05
N VAL A 61 8.53 -34.95 6.68
CA VAL A 61 7.30 -35.35 7.36
C VAL A 61 6.11 -34.69 6.66
N LEU A 62 5.14 -35.50 6.25
CA LEU A 62 3.87 -35.03 5.72
C LEU A 62 2.79 -35.09 6.79
N THR A 63 1.91 -34.09 6.79
CA THR A 63 0.65 -34.10 7.55
C THR A 63 -0.50 -34.24 6.58
N PHE A 64 -1.40 -35.18 6.82
CA PHE A 64 -2.55 -35.46 5.98
C PHE A 64 -3.82 -34.73 6.44
N SER A 65 -4.84 -34.69 5.59
CA SER A 65 -6.14 -34.07 5.88
C SER A 65 -6.88 -34.72 7.06
N ASN A 66 -6.63 -36.01 7.32
CA ASN A 66 -7.17 -36.76 8.44
C ASN A 66 -6.40 -36.51 9.76
N GLY A 67 -5.36 -35.67 9.76
CA GLY A 67 -4.54 -35.35 10.93
C GLY A 67 -3.39 -36.32 11.20
N GLU A 68 -3.28 -37.41 10.44
CA GLU A 68 -2.15 -38.32 10.53
C GLU A 68 -0.88 -37.68 9.98
N THR A 69 0.26 -38.13 10.49
CA THR A 69 1.58 -37.72 9.99
C THR A 69 2.37 -38.93 9.51
N LYS A 70 3.18 -38.74 8.47
CA LYS A 70 4.05 -39.78 7.93
C LYS A 70 5.42 -39.23 7.59
N GLU A 71 6.43 -39.85 8.20
CA GLU A 71 7.84 -39.66 7.86
C GLU A 71 8.15 -40.41 6.55
N LEU A 72 8.77 -39.72 5.59
CA LEU A 72 9.14 -40.25 4.28
C LEU A 72 10.66 -40.47 4.13
N GLY A 73 11.44 -40.12 5.16
CA GLY A 73 12.89 -40.29 5.20
C GLY A 73 13.66 -39.01 4.86
N ASN A 74 14.98 -39.16 4.69
CA ASN A 74 15.90 -38.02 4.61
C ASN A 74 15.70 -37.18 3.35
N VAL A 75 15.79 -35.86 3.49
CA VAL A 75 15.88 -34.94 2.35
C VAL A 75 17.32 -34.87 1.89
N VAL A 76 17.55 -35.21 0.62
CA VAL A 76 18.86 -35.15 -0.03
C VAL A 76 18.79 -34.22 -1.23
N GLY A 77 19.80 -33.38 -1.38
CA GLY A 77 19.95 -32.45 -2.49
C GLY A 77 21.25 -31.69 -2.35
N ASP A 78 21.83 -31.29 -3.48
CA ASP A 78 22.95 -30.35 -3.47
C ASP A 78 22.46 -28.99 -2.98
N ASP A 79 23.32 -28.30 -2.23
CA ASP A 79 23.03 -26.92 -1.86
C ASP A 79 22.79 -26.08 -3.13
N GLY A 80 21.80 -25.19 -3.04
CA GLY A 80 21.61 -24.18 -4.08
C GLY A 80 22.89 -23.37 -4.25
N LYS A 81 23.15 -22.91 -5.48
CA LYS A 81 24.26 -21.97 -5.71
C LYS A 81 24.06 -20.76 -4.79
N PRO A 82 25.12 -20.26 -4.13
CA PRO A 82 25.04 -19.03 -3.38
C PRO A 82 24.42 -17.91 -4.22
N GLY A 83 23.55 -17.11 -3.60
CA GLY A 83 23.04 -15.90 -4.22
C GLY A 83 24.18 -14.94 -4.55
N ALA A 84 23.96 -14.03 -5.51
CA ALA A 84 24.91 -12.97 -5.77
C ALA A 84 25.02 -12.04 -4.54
N ASP A 85 26.24 -11.54 -4.26
CA ASP A 85 26.46 -10.59 -3.18
C ASP A 85 25.61 -9.32 -3.35
N GLY A 86 25.25 -8.69 -2.24
CA GLY A 86 24.59 -7.37 -2.25
C GLY A 86 25.46 -6.27 -2.87
N LEU A 87 24.87 -5.10 -3.10
CA LEU A 87 25.63 -3.89 -3.44
C LEU A 87 26.30 -3.35 -2.17
N GLY A 88 27.59 -3.04 -2.27
CA GLY A 88 28.41 -2.57 -1.15
C GLY A 88 28.70 -1.07 -1.20
N PHE A 89 29.55 -0.60 -0.28
CA PHE A 89 30.02 0.79 -0.27
C PHE A 89 30.96 1.11 -1.44
N ASP A 90 31.67 0.11 -1.98
CA ASP A 90 32.51 0.29 -3.18
C ASP A 90 31.67 0.56 -4.44
N ASP A 91 30.38 0.20 -4.42
CA ASP A 91 29.42 0.46 -5.50
C ASP A 91 28.70 1.81 -5.32
N LEU A 92 28.90 2.51 -4.19
CA LEU A 92 28.17 3.72 -3.82
C LEU A 92 28.83 4.97 -4.41
N SER A 93 28.04 5.75 -5.15
CA SER A 93 28.32 7.15 -5.46
C SER A 93 27.25 8.06 -4.86
N VAL A 94 27.66 9.27 -4.49
CA VAL A 94 26.79 10.28 -3.90
C VAL A 94 26.83 11.51 -4.80
N GLU A 95 25.66 11.90 -5.29
CA GLU A 95 25.47 13.12 -6.08
C GLU A 95 24.65 14.13 -5.28
N TYR A 96 24.97 15.41 -5.42
CA TYR A 96 24.24 16.51 -4.81
C TYR A 96 23.79 17.47 -5.92
N ASP A 97 22.52 17.86 -5.90
CA ASP A 97 21.93 18.77 -6.90
C ASP A 97 22.35 20.24 -6.75
N GLY A 98 23.14 20.56 -5.72
CA GLY A 98 23.53 21.92 -5.38
C GLY A 98 22.54 22.64 -4.47
N GLU A 99 21.44 21.99 -4.10
CA GLU A 99 20.34 22.60 -3.35
C GLU A 99 19.92 21.74 -2.15
N LYS A 100 19.00 20.79 -2.32
CA LYS A 100 18.44 20.00 -1.22
C LYS A 100 18.34 18.51 -1.53
N THR A 101 18.70 18.06 -2.71
CA THR A 101 18.59 16.64 -3.08
C THR A 101 19.97 15.99 -3.08
N VAL A 102 20.13 15.00 -2.22
CA VAL A 102 21.29 14.10 -2.22
C VAL A 102 20.85 12.77 -2.80
N THR A 103 21.45 12.34 -3.90
CA THR A 103 21.13 11.08 -4.56
C THR A 103 22.20 10.05 -4.23
N LEU A 104 21.82 8.98 -3.53
CA LEU A 104 22.67 7.82 -3.32
C LEU A 104 22.48 6.88 -4.51
N LYS A 105 23.55 6.58 -5.25
CA LYS A 105 23.52 5.65 -6.38
C LYS A 105 24.41 4.46 -6.08
N PHE A 106 23.88 3.25 -6.25
CA PHE A 106 24.66 2.01 -6.16
C PHE A 106 24.77 1.40 -7.54
N VAL A 107 25.99 1.32 -8.09
CA VAL A 107 26.24 0.86 -9.45
C VAL A 107 27.30 -0.23 -9.46
N ARG A 108 26.92 -1.44 -9.91
CA ARG A 108 27.84 -2.56 -10.15
C ARG A 108 27.52 -3.25 -11.46
N GLY A 109 28.34 -3.01 -12.49
CA GLY A 109 28.14 -3.56 -13.83
C GLY A 109 26.78 -3.14 -14.41
N LYS A 110 25.84 -4.08 -14.55
CA LYS A 110 24.47 -3.82 -15.02
C LYS A 110 23.46 -3.51 -13.90
N GLN A 111 23.83 -3.68 -12.64
CA GLN A 111 22.96 -3.38 -11.50
C GLN A 111 23.09 -1.88 -11.15
N SER A 112 21.98 -1.15 -11.19
CA SER A 112 21.91 0.24 -10.74
C SER A 112 20.69 0.44 -9.84
N LYS A 113 20.87 1.16 -8.73
CA LYS A 113 19.79 1.64 -7.85
C LYS A 113 20.06 3.08 -7.44
N GLU A 114 19.05 3.94 -7.53
CA GLU A 114 19.15 5.34 -7.14
C GLU A 114 18.12 5.66 -6.05
N PHE A 115 18.56 6.37 -5.02
CA PHE A 115 17.73 6.78 -3.89
C PHE A 115 17.89 8.28 -3.66
N PRO A 116 16.93 9.11 -4.13
CA PRO A 116 16.96 10.54 -3.88
C PRO A 116 16.48 10.85 -2.46
N LEU A 117 17.29 11.59 -1.71
CA LEU A 117 16.99 12.11 -0.39
C LEU A 117 16.79 13.62 -0.51
N VAL A 118 15.54 14.07 -0.41
CA VAL A 118 15.20 15.50 -0.38
C VAL A 118 15.27 15.99 1.06
N LEU A 119 16.24 16.85 1.35
CA LEU A 119 16.45 17.43 2.67
C LEU A 119 15.32 18.42 3.02
N PRO A 120 14.76 18.38 4.24
CA PRO A 120 13.70 19.29 4.68
C PRO A 120 14.29 20.65 5.12
N VAL A 121 14.95 21.35 4.20
CA VAL A 121 15.60 22.65 4.43
C VAL A 121 14.85 23.80 3.77
N VAL A 122 15.03 25.01 4.30
CA VAL A 122 14.52 26.23 3.69
C VAL A 122 15.55 26.81 2.73
N ILE A 123 15.18 27.01 1.47
CA ILE A 123 16.06 27.63 0.45
C ILE A 123 15.54 29.02 0.12
N ASP A 124 16.34 30.05 0.33
CA ASP A 124 15.99 31.42 -0.09
C ASP A 124 16.00 31.55 -1.61
N ARG A 125 14.83 31.82 -2.19
CA ARG A 125 14.61 32.04 -3.62
C ARG A 125 14.48 33.53 -3.98
N GLY A 126 14.69 34.43 -3.02
CA GLY A 126 14.62 35.88 -3.21
C GLY A 126 13.20 36.42 -3.28
N VAL A 127 12.99 37.48 -4.06
CA VAL A 127 11.66 38.12 -4.20
C VAL A 127 10.74 37.25 -5.06
N PHE A 128 9.49 37.09 -4.62
CA PHE A 128 8.48 36.35 -5.39
C PHE A 128 8.33 36.90 -6.81
N SER A 129 8.24 35.99 -7.79
CA SER A 129 8.06 36.30 -9.21
C SER A 129 6.89 35.48 -9.77
N GLU A 130 5.95 36.16 -10.45
CA GLU A 130 4.78 35.52 -11.04
C GLU A 130 5.16 34.60 -12.21
N GLY A 131 4.55 33.42 -12.28
CA GLY A 131 4.86 32.40 -13.29
C GLY A 131 6.07 31.50 -12.97
N LYS A 132 6.78 31.73 -11.86
CA LYS A 132 7.80 30.81 -11.34
C LYS A 132 7.15 29.77 -10.41
N THR A 133 7.59 28.52 -10.54
CA THR A 133 7.21 27.44 -9.62
C THR A 133 8.15 27.43 -8.41
N TYR A 134 7.57 27.25 -7.23
CA TYR A 134 8.29 27.12 -5.97
C TYR A 134 7.96 25.77 -5.35
N GLU A 135 8.99 25.04 -4.90
CA GLU A 135 8.86 23.72 -4.30
C GLU A 135 8.79 23.78 -2.77
N PRO A 136 8.30 22.74 -2.08
CA PRO A 136 8.29 22.71 -0.61
C PRO A 136 9.66 23.07 -0.01
N GLY A 137 9.64 23.96 0.98
CA GLY A 137 10.84 24.51 1.61
C GLY A 137 11.39 25.76 0.93
N ASP A 138 10.94 26.12 -0.27
CA ASP A 138 11.39 27.35 -0.92
C ASP A 138 10.84 28.58 -0.18
N GLY A 139 11.75 29.48 0.19
CA GLY A 139 11.47 30.73 0.88
C GLY A 139 11.47 31.92 -0.07
N VAL A 140 10.48 32.81 0.03
CA VAL A 140 10.40 34.03 -0.79
C VAL A 140 10.03 35.26 0.02
N THR A 141 10.46 36.42 -0.46
CA THR A 141 10.00 37.72 0.03
C THR A 141 8.83 38.24 -0.83
N TRP A 142 7.71 38.56 -0.19
CA TRP A 142 6.55 39.20 -0.83
C TRP A 142 5.87 40.17 0.14
N ALA A 143 5.52 41.37 -0.35
CA ALA A 143 4.89 42.44 0.43
C ALA A 143 5.60 42.75 1.77
N GLY A 144 6.94 42.74 1.77
CA GLY A 144 7.77 42.98 2.97
C GLY A 144 7.75 41.86 4.01
N SER A 145 7.20 40.69 3.67
CA SER A 145 7.12 39.51 4.53
C SER A 145 7.88 38.33 3.91
N PHE A 146 8.38 37.42 4.74
CA PHE A 146 9.03 36.20 4.29
C PHE A 146 8.08 35.01 4.42
N TRP A 147 7.97 34.22 3.35
CA TRP A 147 7.02 33.12 3.21
C TRP A 147 7.75 31.85 2.82
N ILE A 148 7.28 30.69 3.28
CA ILE A 148 7.86 29.37 2.94
C ILE A 148 6.79 28.52 2.28
N ALA A 149 7.06 28.03 1.08
CA ALA A 149 6.19 27.11 0.35
C ALA A 149 6.05 25.79 1.14
N GLN A 150 4.82 25.32 1.31
CA GLN A 150 4.48 24.06 1.96
C GLN A 150 4.16 22.95 0.94
N GLU A 151 3.78 23.34 -0.28
CA GLU A 151 3.52 22.48 -1.42
C GLU A 151 4.08 23.13 -2.70
N SER A 152 4.18 22.37 -3.80
CA SER A 152 4.58 22.95 -5.09
C SER A 152 3.51 23.94 -5.56
N THR A 153 3.89 25.20 -5.80
CA THR A 153 2.93 26.27 -6.10
C THR A 153 3.53 27.37 -6.99
N THR A 154 2.67 27.98 -7.81
CA THR A 154 2.94 29.22 -8.56
C THR A 154 2.09 30.38 -8.03
N GLU A 155 1.25 30.14 -7.03
CA GLU A 155 0.33 31.13 -6.47
C GLU A 155 1.10 32.20 -5.68
N LYS A 156 0.53 33.40 -5.62
CA LYS A 156 1.06 34.49 -4.79
C LYS A 156 0.93 34.11 -3.30
N PRO A 157 1.92 34.40 -2.43
CA PRO A 157 1.87 34.05 -1.00
C PRO A 157 0.77 34.72 -0.16
N ASP A 158 -0.09 35.54 -0.77
CA ASP A 158 -1.10 36.34 -0.08
C ASP A 158 -2.32 35.50 0.35
N ASN A 159 -2.20 34.87 1.53
CA ASN A 159 -3.18 33.96 2.15
C ASN A 159 -3.48 32.66 1.36
N ALA A 160 -2.69 32.34 0.35
CA ALA A 160 -2.77 31.06 -0.35
C ALA A 160 -2.36 29.90 0.56
N LYS A 161 -3.07 28.75 0.46
CA LYS A 161 -2.89 27.58 1.33
C LYS A 161 -1.49 26.97 1.23
N GLY A 162 -0.88 27.07 0.05
CA GLY A 162 0.46 26.54 -0.20
C GLY A 162 1.60 27.31 0.45
N TRP A 163 1.31 28.42 1.14
CA TRP A 163 2.31 29.27 1.77
C TRP A 163 2.13 29.37 3.27
N ARG A 164 3.26 29.30 4.00
CA ARG A 164 3.32 29.62 5.43
C ARG A 164 4.04 30.94 5.63
N LEU A 165 3.40 31.88 6.33
CA LEU A 165 4.05 33.12 6.76
C LEU A 165 5.14 32.80 7.79
N ALA A 166 6.40 33.03 7.43
CA ALA A 166 7.55 32.79 8.30
C ALA A 166 7.94 34.07 9.05
N VAL A 167 7.94 35.21 8.38
CA VAL A 167 8.21 36.52 8.98
C VAL A 167 7.19 37.54 8.50
N LYS A 168 6.48 38.18 9.42
CA LYS A 168 5.51 39.24 9.11
C LYS A 168 6.22 40.58 8.91
N LYS A 169 5.80 41.36 7.91
CA LYS A 169 6.26 42.75 7.74
C LYS A 169 6.04 43.56 9.01
N GLY A 170 6.99 44.44 9.30
CA GLY A 170 6.88 45.43 10.38
C GLY A 170 5.69 46.38 10.17
N ARG A 171 5.30 47.06 11.25
CA ARG A 171 4.38 48.19 11.15
C ARG A 171 5.15 49.40 10.63
N ASP A 172 4.48 50.21 9.82
CA ASP A 172 5.04 51.48 9.38
C ASP A 172 5.34 52.36 10.62
N GLY A 173 6.45 53.08 10.55
CA GLY A 173 6.80 54.07 11.57
C GLY A 173 5.74 55.17 11.62
N LYS A 174 5.55 55.77 12.80
CA LYS A 174 4.72 56.97 12.92
C LYS A 174 5.42 58.14 12.22
N ASP A 175 4.65 58.98 11.54
CA ASP A 175 5.17 60.23 10.99
C ASP A 175 5.83 61.07 12.09
N GLY A 176 7.07 61.49 11.83
CA GLY A 176 7.78 62.40 12.70
C GLY A 176 7.09 63.76 12.70
N LYS A 177 6.62 64.21 13.86
CA LYS A 177 6.17 65.60 14.01
C LYS A 177 7.40 66.50 14.08
N ILE A 178 7.69 67.20 12.98
CA ILE A 178 8.67 68.29 12.99
C ILE A 178 7.99 69.45 13.72
N ALA A 179 8.38 69.68 14.98
CA ALA A 179 8.01 70.91 15.66
C ALA A 179 8.60 72.09 14.88
N PRO A 180 7.86 73.21 14.71
CA PRO A 180 8.46 74.41 14.15
C PRO A 180 9.71 74.75 14.95
N ALA A 181 10.79 75.11 14.27
CA ALA A 181 12.01 75.56 14.94
C ALA A 181 11.63 76.64 15.95
N SER A 182 11.97 76.42 17.23
CA SER A 182 11.78 77.44 18.25
C SER A 182 12.40 78.74 17.74
N PRO A 183 11.70 79.88 17.81
CA PRO A 183 12.28 81.14 17.35
C PRO A 183 13.61 81.36 18.06
N ASN A 184 14.62 81.83 17.32
CA ASN A 184 15.95 82.14 17.86
C ASN A 184 15.81 83.22 18.96
N GLN A 185 15.60 82.78 20.18
CA GLN A 185 15.54 83.61 21.37
C GLN A 185 16.64 83.16 22.33
N PRO A 186 17.27 84.09 23.07
CA PRO A 186 18.26 83.74 24.07
C PRO A 186 17.66 82.76 25.09
N ILE A 187 18.29 81.59 25.22
CA ILE A 187 17.90 80.61 26.25
C ILE A 187 18.30 81.18 27.60
N ARG A 188 17.33 81.43 28.48
CA ARG A 188 17.63 81.75 29.88
C ARG A 188 18.05 80.46 30.60
N VAL A 189 19.35 80.26 30.73
CA VAL A 189 19.91 79.27 31.65
C VAL A 189 19.91 79.90 33.04
N THR A 190 18.87 79.64 33.83
CA THR A 190 18.94 79.92 35.27
C THR A 190 19.85 78.88 35.93
N ILE A 191 20.80 79.35 36.72
CA ILE A 191 21.60 78.51 37.62
C ILE A 191 20.60 77.82 38.58
N PRO A 192 20.70 76.49 38.81
CA PRO A 192 19.89 75.84 39.83
C PRO A 192 20.11 76.54 41.17
N LYS A 193 19.03 76.81 41.92
CA LYS A 193 19.17 77.21 43.31
C LYS A 193 19.74 76.02 44.08
N ASP A 194 21.04 76.04 44.33
CA ASP A 194 21.64 75.22 45.36
C ASP A 194 21.16 75.74 46.73
N GLY A 195 20.50 74.85 47.48
CA GLY A 195 20.54 74.74 48.94
C GLY A 195 20.06 75.92 49.80
N GLU A 196 18.87 75.76 50.36
CA GLU A 196 18.69 75.68 51.83
C GLU A 196 17.65 74.62 52.15
#